data_AF-A0A8T4P766-F1
#
_entry.id   AF-A0A8T4P766-F1
#
_cell.length_a   1.000
_cell.length_b   1.000
_cell.length_c   1.000
_cell.angle_alpha   90.00
_cell.angle_beta   90.00
_cell.angle_gamma   90.00
#
_symmetry.space_group_name_H-M   'P 1'
#
loop_
_entity.id
_entity.type
_entity.pdbx_description
1 polymer ?
#
loop_
_entity_poly.entity_id
_entity_poly.type
_entity_poly.pdbx_seq_one_letter_code
_entity_poly.pdbx_strand_id
1 'polypeptide(L)'
;MKIHINKKSSILSPEALVRIIGAVLVFLLIIFPACDKLYHYLRGQEYLKSFENLADGINKMGLGRETFTIRLKETSAIIGFSKNSQKYECFNCLLGTENMATRVVEKPINDACNGNACICLCVEGFKLVPKAVEGKQIVYGECQANLVCKSTEKDITDYLPFKIHLAGARGHWNGFLFVNGVENANGLQPVNLEINTLIAEKRFNTVAVCNQEILDFNKRLGFDKCMVTEYDEAKRLEKTNMQEALKKYEEFVKKYKIGREVEESLFIIGKSYFDQAKHKESADALCLLSKDFPATSYKNDIVQFLNAIHKNSLGTDNCK
;
A
#
# COMPACT_ATOMS: atom_id res chain seq x y z
N MET A 1 38.51 31.42 -73.20
CA MET A 1 38.15 31.36 -71.77
C MET A 1 37.93 29.88 -71.40
N LYS A 2 38.94 29.21 -70.83
CA LYS A 2 38.86 27.80 -70.40
C LYS A 2 38.75 27.79 -68.88
N ILE A 3 37.63 27.28 -68.36
CA ILE A 3 37.41 27.07 -66.93
C ILE A 3 38.08 25.76 -66.54
N HIS A 4 39.15 25.83 -65.75
CA HIS A 4 39.73 24.66 -65.09
C HIS A 4 38.88 24.31 -63.86
N ILE A 5 38.07 23.26 -63.97
CA ILE A 5 37.42 22.64 -62.81
C ILE A 5 38.46 21.74 -62.13
N ASN A 6 38.92 22.15 -60.95
CA ASN A 6 39.81 21.36 -60.10
C ASN A 6 38.98 20.36 -59.28
N LYS A 7 38.85 19.13 -59.77
CA LYS A 7 38.17 18.04 -59.06
C LYS A 7 39.21 17.27 -58.23
N LYS A 8 39.52 17.76 -57.02
CA LYS A 8 40.26 16.98 -56.02
C LYS A 8 39.31 15.96 -55.39
N SER A 9 39.19 14.76 -55.96
CA SER A 9 38.63 13.61 -55.23
C SER A 9 39.74 13.03 -54.36
N SER A 10 39.72 13.31 -53.06
CA SER A 10 40.57 12.64 -52.09
C SER A 10 40.09 11.19 -51.93
N ILE A 11 40.65 10.30 -52.74
CA ILE A 11 40.49 8.86 -52.56
C ILE A 11 41.28 8.51 -51.30
N LEU A 12 40.58 8.09 -50.23
CA LEU A 12 41.25 7.60 -49.02
C LEU A 12 42.18 6.45 -49.40
N SER A 13 43.42 6.47 -48.89
CA SER A 13 44.34 5.35 -49.11
C SER A 13 43.75 4.06 -48.49
N PRO A 14 44.04 2.89 -49.07
CA PRO A 14 43.57 1.60 -48.54
C PRO A 14 43.89 1.42 -47.04
N GLU A 15 45.05 1.91 -46.61
CA GLU A 15 45.49 1.88 -45.20
C GLU A 15 44.62 2.77 -44.29
N ALA A 16 44.23 3.96 -44.76
CA ALA A 16 43.32 4.84 -44.01
C ALA A 16 41.93 4.21 -43.89
N LEU A 17 41.49 3.49 -44.93
CA LEU A 17 40.20 2.80 -44.96
C LEU A 17 40.19 1.60 -43.99
N VAL A 18 41.28 0.82 -43.92
CA VAL A 18 41.44 -0.27 -42.94
C VAL A 18 41.47 0.25 -41.50
N ARG A 19 42.15 1.39 -41.24
CA ARG A 19 42.16 2.00 -39.90
C ARG A 19 40.79 2.51 -39.48
N ILE A 20 40.03 3.09 -40.40
CA ILE A 20 38.66 3.53 -40.15
C ILE A 20 37.73 2.34 -39.89
N ILE A 21 37.81 1.29 -40.71
CA ILE A 21 37.04 0.06 -40.49
C ILE A 21 37.39 -0.56 -39.14
N GLY A 22 38.69 -0.66 -38.80
CA GLY A 22 39.15 -1.16 -37.51
C GLY A 22 38.61 -0.34 -36.33
N ALA A 23 38.65 1.00 -36.43
CA ALA A 23 38.11 1.88 -35.40
C ALA A 23 36.58 1.75 -35.25
N VAL A 24 35.85 1.65 -36.37
CA VAL A 24 34.39 1.45 -36.37
C VAL A 24 34.04 0.08 -35.78
N LEU A 25 34.79 -0.97 -36.10
CA LEU A 25 34.60 -2.31 -35.53
C LEU A 25 34.89 -2.34 -34.03
N VAL A 26 35.95 -1.68 -33.56
CA VAL A 26 36.23 -1.54 -32.11
C VAL A 26 35.11 -0.75 -31.42
N PHE A 27 34.62 0.31 -32.04
CA PHE A 27 33.52 1.10 -31.49
C PHE A 27 32.21 0.30 -31.41
N LEU A 28 31.85 -0.45 -32.46
CA LEU A 28 30.63 -1.25 -32.53
C LEU A 28 30.69 -2.54 -31.70
N LEU A 29 31.83 -3.21 -31.64
CA LEU A 29 31.96 -4.53 -30.99
C LEU A 29 32.40 -4.46 -29.53
N ILE A 30 33.08 -3.39 -29.12
CA ILE A 30 33.65 -3.28 -27.77
C ILE A 30 33.00 -2.13 -27.01
N ILE A 31 32.99 -0.92 -27.58
CA ILE A 31 32.49 0.28 -26.88
C ILE A 31 30.97 0.26 -26.75
N PHE A 32 30.23 -0.04 -27.83
CA PHE A 32 28.77 -0.06 -27.80
C PHE A 32 28.20 -1.08 -26.80
N PRO A 33 28.64 -2.35 -26.79
CA PRO A 33 28.15 -3.35 -25.85
C PRO A 33 28.60 -3.08 -24.40
N ALA A 34 29.78 -2.49 -24.21
CA ALA A 34 30.25 -2.10 -22.88
C ALA A 34 29.48 -0.90 -22.32
N CYS A 35 29.19 0.12 -23.15
CA CYS A 35 28.34 1.24 -22.78
C CYS A 35 26.90 0.81 -22.51
N ASP A 36 26.37 -0.13 -23.30
CA ASP A 36 25.02 -0.69 -23.11
C ASP A 36 24.94 -1.48 -21.78
N LYS A 37 25.93 -2.34 -21.50
CA LYS A 37 26.04 -3.02 -20.20
C LYS A 37 26.18 -2.06 -19.03
N LEU A 38 27.01 -1.01 -19.17
CA LEU A 38 27.19 0.01 -18.14
C LEU A 38 25.91 0.82 -17.93
N TYR A 39 25.20 1.17 -19.00
CA TYR A 39 23.92 1.85 -18.96
C TYR A 39 22.85 0.99 -18.26
N HIS A 40 22.73 -0.29 -18.61
CA HIS A 40 21.81 -1.23 -17.95
C HIS A 40 22.17 -1.47 -16.48
N TYR A 41 23.47 -1.51 -16.15
CA TYR A 41 23.95 -1.62 -14.77
C TYR A 41 23.60 -0.37 -13.95
N LEU A 42 23.88 0.83 -14.47
CA LEU A 42 23.57 2.11 -13.82
C LEU A 42 22.06 2.29 -13.64
N ARG A 43 21.24 2.00 -14.65
CA ARG A 43 19.77 2.01 -14.51
C ARG A 43 19.29 0.97 -13.50
N GLY A 44 19.88 -0.23 -13.52
CA GLY A 44 19.65 -1.30 -12.53
C GLY A 44 19.73 -0.79 -11.09
N GLN A 45 20.78 -0.01 -10.80
CA GLN A 45 21.00 0.62 -9.49
C GLN A 45 19.93 1.66 -9.14
N GLU A 46 19.41 2.42 -10.11
CA GLU A 46 18.36 3.41 -9.86
C GLU A 46 17.02 2.77 -9.42
N TYR A 47 16.64 1.64 -10.02
CA TYR A 47 15.42 0.91 -9.65
C TYR A 47 15.51 0.43 -8.19
N LEU A 48 16.60 -0.26 -7.85
CA LEU A 48 16.87 -0.74 -6.50
C LEU A 48 16.90 0.42 -5.50
N LYS A 49 17.59 1.51 -5.82
CA LYS A 49 17.67 2.69 -4.96
C LYS A 49 16.30 3.31 -4.71
N SER A 50 15.44 3.41 -5.71
CA SER A 50 14.09 3.95 -5.53
C SER A 50 13.21 3.06 -4.62
N PHE A 51 13.38 1.73 -4.72
CA PHE A 51 12.73 0.77 -3.82
C PHE A 51 13.29 0.85 -2.39
N GLU A 52 14.61 0.93 -2.23
CA GLU A 52 15.22 1.07 -0.91
C GLU A 52 14.78 2.37 -0.22
N ASN A 53 14.68 3.47 -0.96
CA ASN A 53 14.14 4.72 -0.45
C ASN A 53 12.70 4.57 0.07
N LEU A 54 11.84 3.82 -0.64
CA LEU A 54 10.47 3.53 -0.20
C LEU A 54 10.48 2.68 1.08
N ALA A 55 11.23 1.57 1.10
CA ALA A 55 11.24 0.63 2.22
C ALA A 55 11.82 1.27 3.49
N ASP A 56 12.96 1.94 3.38
CA ASP A 56 13.59 2.64 4.48
C ASP A 56 12.74 3.84 4.93
N GLY A 57 12.15 4.56 3.98
CA GLY A 57 11.25 5.68 4.24
C GLY A 57 10.05 5.27 5.08
N ILE A 58 9.39 4.16 4.74
CA ILE A 58 8.27 3.61 5.51
C ILE A 58 8.65 3.27 6.96
N ASN A 59 9.86 2.78 7.19
CA ASN A 59 10.34 2.49 8.54
C ASN A 59 10.64 3.79 9.31
N LYS A 60 11.26 4.78 8.66
CA LYS A 60 11.69 6.05 9.28
C LYS A 60 10.57 7.08 9.44
N MET A 61 9.50 7.00 8.64
CA MET A 61 8.45 8.01 8.62
C MET A 61 7.71 8.11 9.95
N GLY A 62 7.26 9.32 10.28
CA GLY A 62 6.35 9.59 11.38
C GLY A 62 4.91 9.17 11.05
N LEU A 63 3.96 9.52 11.92
CA LEU A 63 2.54 9.43 11.58
C LEU A 63 2.21 10.41 10.45
N GLY A 64 1.36 10.01 9.50
CA GLY A 64 0.94 10.85 8.39
C GLY A 64 1.24 10.25 7.03
N ARG A 65 1.41 11.10 6.02
CA ARG A 65 1.65 10.71 4.61
C ARG A 65 3.01 11.17 4.13
N GLU A 66 3.69 10.32 3.39
CA GLU A 66 4.92 10.65 2.65
C GLU A 66 4.81 10.13 1.21
N THR A 67 5.45 10.83 0.29
CA THR A 67 5.43 10.52 -1.15
C THR A 67 6.81 10.08 -1.60
N PHE A 68 6.86 8.98 -2.34
CA PHE A 68 8.08 8.35 -2.82
C PHE A 68 8.07 8.29 -4.34
N THR A 69 9.12 8.82 -4.96
CA THR A 69 9.37 8.61 -6.39
C THR A 69 9.86 7.19 -6.60
N ILE A 70 9.17 6.45 -7.46
CA ILE A 70 9.46 5.06 -7.78
C ILE A 70 9.94 4.97 -9.22
N ARG A 71 10.94 4.11 -9.46
CA ARG A 71 11.33 3.69 -10.80
C ARG A 71 11.11 2.19 -10.90
N LEU A 72 10.39 1.77 -11.93
CA LEU A 72 10.10 0.37 -12.22
C LEU A 72 10.47 0.04 -13.67
N LYS A 73 11.16 -1.08 -13.88
CA LYS A 73 11.33 -1.65 -15.22
C LYS A 73 10.00 -2.19 -15.75
N GLU A 74 9.90 -2.40 -17.05
CA GLU A 74 8.82 -3.21 -17.62
C GLU A 74 8.82 -4.60 -16.97
N THR A 75 7.64 -5.14 -16.65
CA THR A 75 7.45 -6.40 -15.92
C THR A 75 8.03 -6.43 -14.50
N SER A 76 8.27 -5.28 -13.87
CA SER A 76 8.66 -5.22 -12.46
C SER A 76 7.44 -4.96 -11.57
N ALA A 77 7.55 -5.35 -10.30
CA ALA A 77 6.47 -5.20 -9.33
C ALA A 77 6.98 -4.84 -7.94
N ILE A 78 6.27 -3.95 -7.24
CA ILE A 78 6.40 -3.76 -5.79
C ILE A 78 5.20 -4.42 -5.13
N ILE A 79 5.48 -5.32 -4.18
CA ILE A 79 4.47 -6.06 -3.45
C ILE A 79 4.69 -5.83 -1.95
N GLY A 80 3.64 -5.43 -1.25
CA GLY A 80 3.61 -5.33 0.21
C GLY A 80 2.82 -6.48 0.81
N PHE A 81 3.38 -7.13 1.83
CA PHE A 81 2.76 -8.23 2.55
C PHE A 81 2.59 -7.89 4.03
N SER A 82 1.38 -8.06 4.55
CA SER A 82 1.15 -8.05 6.00
C SER A 82 1.99 -9.10 6.73
N LYS A 83 2.24 -8.84 8.01
CA LYS A 83 2.89 -9.76 8.95
C LYS A 83 2.15 -11.09 9.06
N ASN A 84 0.83 -11.05 9.16
CA ASN A 84 -0.01 -12.22 9.47
C ASN A 84 -0.51 -12.96 8.22
N SER A 85 -0.27 -12.40 7.03
CA SER A 85 -0.70 -12.98 5.76
C SER A 85 0.44 -13.75 5.08
N GLN A 86 0.14 -14.93 4.55
CA GLN A 86 1.08 -15.75 3.75
C GLN A 86 1.04 -15.40 2.26
N LYS A 87 0.11 -14.54 1.85
CA LYS A 87 -0.10 -14.12 0.47
C LYS A 87 -0.70 -12.72 0.46
N TYR A 88 -0.39 -11.95 -0.57
CA TYR A 88 -1.20 -10.83 -0.98
C TYR A 88 -2.40 -11.36 -1.76
N GLU A 89 -3.59 -10.87 -1.42
CA GLU A 89 -4.85 -11.22 -2.04
C GLU A 89 -5.61 -9.95 -2.34
N CYS A 90 -5.97 -9.79 -3.61
CA CYS A 90 -6.95 -8.80 -3.99
C CYS A 90 -8.32 -9.43 -4.22
N PHE A 91 -9.24 -9.15 -3.31
CA PHE A 91 -10.65 -9.45 -3.50
C PHE A 91 -11.33 -8.34 -4.29
N ASN A 92 -12.05 -8.70 -5.35
CA ASN A 92 -12.81 -7.77 -6.19
C ASN A 92 -11.99 -6.66 -6.88
N CYS A 93 -10.69 -6.86 -7.17
CA CYS A 93 -9.92 -5.93 -8.02
C CYS A 93 -10.45 -5.84 -9.45
N LEU A 94 -11.18 -6.86 -9.91
CA LEU A 94 -11.77 -6.85 -11.25
C LEU A 94 -13.25 -7.07 -11.09
N LEU A 95 -14.04 -6.29 -11.84
CA LEU A 95 -15.49 -6.41 -11.91
C LEU A 95 -15.85 -7.88 -12.17
N GLY A 96 -16.66 -8.50 -11.31
CA GLY A 96 -17.39 -9.71 -11.70
C GLY A 96 -17.54 -10.87 -10.71
N THR A 97 -16.87 -10.93 -9.54
CA THR A 97 -17.05 -12.08 -8.63
C THR A 97 -17.01 -11.70 -7.16
N GLU A 98 -18.18 -11.60 -6.52
CA GLU A 98 -18.28 -11.37 -5.07
C GLU A 98 -17.48 -12.41 -4.27
N ASN A 99 -16.78 -11.92 -3.24
CA ASN A 99 -16.10 -12.72 -2.20
C ASN A 99 -14.98 -13.66 -2.69
N MET A 100 -14.27 -13.31 -3.78
CA MET A 100 -13.14 -14.10 -4.26
C MET A 100 -11.89 -13.27 -4.56
N ALA A 101 -10.73 -13.83 -4.22
CA ALA A 101 -9.43 -13.28 -4.60
C ALA A 101 -9.27 -13.40 -6.12
N THR A 102 -9.25 -12.26 -6.80
CA THR A 102 -9.05 -12.15 -8.25
C THR A 102 -7.56 -12.11 -8.61
N ARG A 103 -6.70 -11.72 -7.66
CA ARG A 103 -5.25 -11.71 -7.78
C ARG A 103 -4.62 -12.23 -6.49
N VAL A 104 -3.64 -13.11 -6.63
CA VAL A 104 -2.89 -13.67 -5.50
C VAL A 104 -1.40 -13.57 -5.78
N VAL A 105 -0.60 -13.14 -4.82
CA VAL A 105 0.87 -13.24 -4.87
C VAL A 105 1.33 -13.91 -3.59
N GLU A 106 2.09 -15.00 -3.69
CA GLU A 106 2.60 -15.71 -2.52
C GLU A 106 3.68 -14.88 -1.83
N LYS A 107 3.64 -14.82 -0.49
CA LYS A 107 4.68 -14.18 0.30
C LYS A 107 5.95 -15.02 0.19
N PRO A 108 7.10 -14.42 -0.14
CA PRO A 108 8.33 -15.17 -0.29
C PRO A 108 8.83 -15.71 1.05
N ILE A 109 9.40 -16.91 1.00
CA ILE A 109 10.09 -17.52 2.14
C ILE A 109 11.52 -16.97 2.16
N ASN A 110 11.74 -15.87 2.88
CA ASN A 110 13.06 -15.28 3.12
C ASN A 110 13.14 -14.61 4.50
N ASP A 111 14.35 -14.28 4.94
CA ASP A 111 14.59 -13.71 6.27
C ASP A 111 13.88 -12.37 6.50
N ALA A 112 13.76 -11.54 5.47
CA ALA A 112 13.11 -10.24 5.57
C ALA A 112 11.59 -10.35 5.83
N CYS A 113 10.94 -11.37 5.29
CA CYS A 113 9.50 -11.59 5.38
C CYS A 113 9.10 -12.59 6.48
N ASN A 114 10.06 -13.35 7.03
CA ASN A 114 9.79 -14.39 8.01
C ASN A 114 9.25 -13.79 9.33
N GLY A 115 7.98 -14.03 9.62
CA GLY A 115 7.30 -13.53 10.82
C GLY A 115 7.11 -12.01 10.87
N ASN A 116 7.43 -11.29 9.78
CA ASN A 116 7.37 -9.83 9.70
C ASN A 116 6.50 -9.38 8.53
N ALA A 117 5.96 -8.16 8.62
CA ALA A 117 5.49 -7.50 7.41
C ALA A 117 6.70 -7.13 6.55
N CYS A 118 6.53 -7.14 5.23
CA CYS A 118 7.64 -6.87 4.33
C CYS A 118 7.17 -6.28 3.00
N ILE A 119 8.08 -5.56 2.35
CA ILE A 119 7.90 -5.04 1.00
C ILE A 119 8.96 -5.69 0.12
N CYS A 120 8.54 -6.16 -1.04
CA CYS A 120 9.39 -6.83 -1.99
C CYS A 120 9.34 -6.15 -3.35
N LEU A 121 10.49 -6.06 -4.01
CA LEU A 121 10.64 -5.68 -5.40
C LEU A 121 10.93 -6.93 -6.23
N CYS A 122 10.03 -7.26 -7.14
CA CYS A 122 10.33 -8.10 -8.29
C CYS A 122 11.00 -7.23 -9.36
N VAL A 123 12.30 -7.38 -9.57
CA VAL A 123 13.07 -6.46 -10.43
C VAL A 123 12.64 -6.55 -11.90
N GLU A 124 12.26 -7.73 -12.37
CA GLU A 124 11.77 -8.01 -13.74
C GLU A 124 11.14 -9.41 -13.80
N GLY A 125 10.38 -9.68 -14.87
CA GLY A 125 9.78 -11.00 -15.09
C GLY A 125 8.56 -11.29 -14.21
N PHE A 126 7.90 -10.26 -13.68
CA PHE A 126 6.59 -10.40 -13.08
C PHE A 126 5.57 -10.73 -14.16
N LYS A 127 4.74 -11.74 -13.91
CA LYS A 127 3.69 -12.18 -14.82
C LYS A 127 2.45 -12.65 -14.07
N LEU A 128 1.31 -12.60 -14.75
CA LEU A 128 0.05 -13.15 -14.27
C LEU A 128 -0.16 -14.54 -14.86
N VAL A 129 -0.40 -15.52 -14.01
CA VAL A 129 -0.59 -16.94 -14.36
C VAL A 129 -1.94 -17.41 -13.86
N PRO A 130 -2.89 -17.71 -14.75
CA PRO A 130 -4.16 -18.32 -14.35
C PRO A 130 -3.94 -19.74 -13.81
N LYS A 131 -4.53 -20.05 -12.66
CA LYS A 131 -4.53 -21.39 -12.04
C LYS A 131 -5.97 -21.78 -11.69
N ALA A 132 -6.29 -23.06 -11.92
CA ALA A 132 -7.56 -23.63 -11.50
C ALA A 132 -7.45 -24.06 -10.02
N VAL A 133 -8.30 -23.49 -9.17
CA VAL A 133 -8.42 -23.83 -7.75
C VAL A 133 -9.89 -24.16 -7.49
N GLU A 134 -10.17 -25.40 -7.11
CA GLU A 134 -11.54 -25.88 -6.80
C GLU A 134 -12.57 -25.56 -7.91
N GLY A 135 -12.18 -25.73 -9.18
CA GLY A 135 -13.04 -25.48 -10.33
C GLY A 135 -13.21 -23.99 -10.70
N LYS A 136 -12.49 -23.08 -10.04
CA LYS A 136 -12.52 -21.64 -10.30
C LYS A 136 -11.16 -21.13 -10.79
N GLN A 137 -11.16 -20.12 -11.65
CA GLN A 137 -9.93 -19.55 -12.20
C GLN A 137 -9.43 -18.40 -11.32
N ILE A 138 -8.29 -18.59 -10.66
CA ILE A 138 -7.60 -17.57 -9.87
C ILE A 138 -6.34 -17.16 -10.61
N VAL A 139 -6.01 -15.87 -10.65
CA VAL A 139 -4.80 -15.38 -11.31
C VAL A 139 -3.71 -15.12 -10.28
N TYR A 140 -2.58 -15.82 -10.42
CA TYR A 140 -1.42 -15.69 -9.55
C TYR A 140 -0.39 -14.75 -10.18
N GLY A 141 0.11 -13.79 -9.41
CA GLY A 141 1.32 -13.06 -9.77
C GLY A 141 2.55 -13.87 -9.40
N GLU A 142 3.42 -14.12 -10.37
CA GLU A 142 4.67 -14.85 -10.19
C GLU A 142 5.85 -13.95 -10.56
N CYS A 143 6.89 -13.97 -9.74
CA CYS A 143 8.17 -13.32 -10.03
C CYS A 143 9.20 -14.38 -10.42
N GLN A 144 9.67 -14.38 -11.66
CA GLN A 144 10.54 -15.44 -12.18
C GLN A 144 11.99 -15.38 -11.67
N ALA A 145 12.50 -14.20 -11.30
CA ALA A 145 13.86 -14.02 -10.76
C ALA A 145 14.00 -12.71 -9.97
N ASN A 146 15.02 -12.62 -9.12
CA ASN A 146 15.50 -11.38 -8.48
C ASN A 146 14.47 -10.64 -7.62
N LEU A 147 13.89 -11.35 -6.65
CA LEU A 147 13.04 -10.75 -5.63
C LEU A 147 13.91 -10.18 -4.49
N VAL A 148 13.81 -8.88 -4.26
CA VAL A 148 14.53 -8.17 -3.18
C VAL A 148 13.51 -7.72 -2.15
N CYS A 149 13.63 -8.19 -0.90
CA CYS A 149 12.67 -7.86 0.15
C CYS A 149 13.32 -7.12 1.32
N LYS A 150 12.54 -6.25 1.96
CA LYS A 150 12.89 -5.53 3.18
C LYS A 150 11.75 -5.70 4.18
N SER A 151 12.08 -5.95 5.44
CA SER A 151 11.09 -5.98 6.53
C SER A 151 10.57 -4.57 6.81
N THR A 152 9.31 -4.49 7.23
CA THR A 152 8.74 -3.27 7.79
C THR A 152 8.57 -3.41 9.30
N GLU A 153 8.92 -2.37 10.04
CA GLU A 153 8.71 -2.33 11.50
C GLU A 153 7.22 -2.29 11.85
N LYS A 154 6.43 -1.64 11.00
CA LYS A 154 4.98 -1.56 11.10
C LYS A 154 4.35 -2.61 10.22
N ASP A 155 3.18 -3.06 10.64
CA ASP A 155 2.41 -3.99 9.82
C ASP A 155 1.93 -3.29 8.55
N ILE A 156 1.79 -4.04 7.46
CA ILE A 156 1.13 -3.52 6.25
C ILE A 156 -0.35 -3.82 6.40
N THR A 157 -1.21 -2.85 6.09
CA THR A 157 -2.64 -3.00 6.36
C THR A 157 -3.22 -4.28 5.74
N ASP A 158 -3.85 -5.08 6.60
CA ASP A 158 -4.57 -6.30 6.22
C ASP A 158 -5.94 -6.00 5.58
N TYR A 159 -6.37 -4.73 5.59
CA TYR A 159 -7.73 -4.37 5.21
C TYR A 159 -7.84 -2.92 4.75
N LEU A 160 -8.18 -2.74 3.48
CA LEU A 160 -8.80 -1.52 2.97
C LEU A 160 -10.29 -1.82 2.75
N PRO A 161 -11.19 -1.47 3.68
CA PRO A 161 -12.61 -1.46 3.38
C PRO A 161 -12.84 -0.39 2.32
N PHE A 162 -13.06 -0.83 1.09
CA PHE A 162 -13.86 -0.05 0.18
C PHE A 162 -15.06 -0.90 -0.23
N LYS A 163 -16.25 -0.39 0.11
CA LYS A 163 -17.46 -0.75 -0.61
C LYS A 163 -17.33 -0.14 -2.00
N ILE A 164 -16.93 -0.93 -3.00
CA ILE A 164 -17.19 -0.52 -4.37
C ILE A 164 -18.72 -0.46 -4.48
N HIS A 165 -19.27 0.73 -4.69
CA HIS A 165 -20.73 0.93 -4.78
C HIS A 165 -21.35 0.25 -6.02
N LEU A 166 -20.53 -0.36 -6.88
CA LEU A 166 -20.99 -1.27 -7.92
C LEU A 166 -21.31 -2.61 -7.25
N ALA A 167 -22.60 -2.86 -7.03
CA ALA A 167 -23.20 -4.12 -6.59
C ALA A 167 -23.06 -4.54 -5.11
N GLY A 168 -22.52 -3.71 -4.22
CA GLY A 168 -22.51 -4.02 -2.78
C GLY A 168 -21.40 -4.99 -2.33
N ALA A 169 -20.46 -5.30 -3.22
CA ALA A 169 -19.29 -6.12 -2.92
C ALA A 169 -18.31 -5.39 -1.97
N ARG A 170 -17.74 -6.12 -1.02
CA ARG A 170 -16.63 -5.65 -0.17
C ARG A 170 -15.31 -6.06 -0.83
N GLY A 171 -14.57 -5.09 -1.36
CA GLY A 171 -13.15 -5.31 -1.70
C GLY A 171 -12.32 -5.30 -0.42
N HIS A 172 -11.33 -6.18 -0.32
CA HIS A 172 -10.30 -6.09 0.72
C HIS A 172 -8.98 -6.58 0.17
N TRP A 173 -7.92 -5.86 0.52
CA TRP A 173 -6.53 -6.18 0.19
C TRP A 173 -5.76 -6.33 1.49
N ASN A 174 -4.96 -7.38 1.60
CA ASN A 174 -4.08 -7.64 2.75
C ASN A 174 -2.61 -7.30 2.43
N GLY A 175 -2.44 -6.12 1.86
CA GLY A 175 -1.18 -5.65 1.30
C GLY A 175 -1.41 -4.67 0.15
N PHE A 176 -0.40 -4.55 -0.71
CA PHE A 176 -0.49 -3.75 -1.93
C PHE A 176 0.30 -4.39 -3.07
N LEU A 177 -0.11 -4.12 -4.31
CA LEU A 177 0.55 -4.62 -5.51
C LEU A 177 0.58 -3.50 -6.55
N PHE A 178 1.78 -3.18 -7.01
CA PHE A 178 2.05 -2.16 -8.03
C PHE A 178 2.98 -2.75 -9.09
N VAL A 179 2.46 -2.96 -10.30
CA VAL A 179 3.15 -3.64 -11.40
C VAL A 179 3.28 -2.71 -12.60
N ASN A 180 4.45 -2.67 -13.22
CA ASN A 180 4.69 -1.90 -14.44
C ASN A 180 4.67 -2.81 -15.67
N GLY A 181 3.98 -2.40 -16.73
CA GLY A 181 3.98 -3.10 -18.02
C GLY A 181 3.24 -4.44 -18.08
N VAL A 182 2.41 -4.79 -17.08
CA VAL A 182 1.62 -6.04 -17.09
C VAL A 182 0.14 -5.72 -17.00
N GLU A 183 -0.57 -5.96 -18.10
CA GLU A 183 -1.98 -5.62 -18.23
C GLU A 183 -2.82 -6.29 -17.12
N ASN A 184 -3.81 -5.57 -16.60
CA ASN A 184 -4.75 -6.06 -15.57
C ASN A 184 -4.09 -6.52 -14.26
N ALA A 185 -2.85 -6.09 -13.98
CA ALA A 185 -2.15 -6.40 -12.74
C ALA A 185 -2.54 -5.47 -11.58
N ASN A 186 -2.83 -4.19 -11.84
CA ASN A 186 -3.10 -3.18 -10.81
C ASN A 186 -4.58 -2.98 -10.42
N GLY A 187 -5.49 -3.81 -10.95
CA GLY A 187 -6.82 -4.02 -10.35
C GLY A 187 -7.76 -2.81 -10.18
N LEU A 188 -7.54 -1.66 -10.83
CA LEU A 188 -8.47 -0.53 -10.75
C LEU A 188 -8.84 0.07 -12.11
N GLN A 189 -8.00 -0.08 -13.14
CA GLN A 189 -8.31 0.21 -14.54
C GLN A 189 -7.51 -0.69 -15.49
N PRO A 190 -8.00 -0.93 -16.72
CA PRO A 190 -7.31 -1.71 -17.74
C PRO A 190 -6.09 -1.01 -18.37
N VAL A 191 -5.70 0.17 -17.89
CA VAL A 191 -4.59 0.94 -18.48
C VAL A 191 -3.37 0.88 -17.57
N ASN A 192 -2.29 0.27 -18.07
CA ASN A 192 -0.98 0.32 -17.45
C ASN A 192 -0.43 1.76 -17.53
N LEU A 193 -0.69 2.55 -16.49
CA LEU A 193 0.02 3.80 -16.29
C LEU A 193 1.37 3.50 -15.62
N GLU A 194 2.42 4.15 -16.11
CA GLU A 194 3.76 4.06 -15.53
C GLU A 194 3.71 4.49 -14.06
N ILE A 195 4.08 3.58 -13.15
CA ILE A 195 4.06 3.84 -11.71
C ILE A 195 5.33 4.61 -11.35
N ASN A 196 5.21 5.94 -11.34
CA ASN A 196 6.32 6.85 -11.04
C ASN A 196 6.31 7.36 -9.59
N THR A 197 5.19 7.19 -8.87
CA THR A 197 4.98 7.74 -7.54
C THR A 197 4.11 6.82 -6.70
N LEU A 198 4.55 6.55 -5.47
CA LEU A 198 3.74 5.89 -4.44
C LEU A 198 3.63 6.79 -3.21
N ILE A 199 2.50 6.71 -2.53
CA ILE A 199 2.18 7.46 -1.33
C ILE A 199 2.08 6.43 -0.21
N ALA A 200 2.92 6.56 0.83
CA ALA A 200 2.78 5.78 2.04
C ALA A 200 2.03 6.59 3.09
N GLU A 201 1.10 5.95 3.78
CA GLU A 201 0.37 6.52 4.90
C GLU A 201 0.58 5.63 6.13
N LYS A 202 1.17 6.19 7.18
CA LYS A 202 1.40 5.52 8.45
C LYS A 202 0.39 6.02 9.48
N ARG A 203 -0.35 5.08 10.06
CA ARG A 203 -1.27 5.32 11.17
C ARG A 203 -1.07 4.25 12.22
N PHE A 204 -0.89 4.64 13.47
CA PHE A 204 -0.65 3.71 14.58
C PHE A 204 0.51 2.73 14.31
N ASN A 205 0.18 1.45 14.25
CA ASN A 205 1.08 0.35 13.98
C ASN A 205 0.92 -0.23 12.58
N THR A 206 0.21 0.47 11.68
CA THR A 206 -0.02 0.04 10.31
C THR A 206 0.45 1.08 9.29
N VAL A 207 0.83 0.58 8.12
CA VAL A 207 1.18 1.37 6.95
C VAL A 207 0.34 0.88 5.77
N ALA A 208 -0.17 1.83 4.99
CA ALA A 208 -0.75 1.56 3.68
C ALA A 208 0.07 2.27 2.61
N VAL A 209 0.15 1.68 1.42
CA VAL A 209 0.79 2.30 0.26
C VAL A 209 -0.23 2.35 -0.87
N CYS A 210 -0.41 3.53 -1.46
CA CYS A 210 -1.33 3.76 -2.56
C CYS A 210 -0.67 4.56 -3.69
N ASN A 211 -1.18 4.47 -4.91
CA ASN A 211 -0.83 5.42 -5.97
C ASN A 211 -1.83 6.60 -5.97
N GLN A 212 -1.60 7.59 -6.85
CA GLN A 212 -2.47 8.76 -6.94
C GLN A 212 -3.93 8.38 -7.33
N GLU A 213 -4.12 7.36 -8.16
CA GLU A 213 -5.44 6.91 -8.58
C GLU A 213 -6.27 6.34 -7.43
N ILE A 214 -5.67 5.48 -6.60
CA ILE A 214 -6.31 4.96 -5.38
C ILE A 214 -6.67 6.12 -4.46
N LEU A 215 -5.75 7.06 -4.27
CA LEU A 215 -6.00 8.23 -3.43
C LEU A 215 -7.17 9.06 -3.97
N ASP A 216 -7.22 9.32 -5.27
CA ASP A 216 -8.28 10.10 -5.90
C ASP A 216 -9.62 9.36 -5.93
N PHE A 217 -9.60 8.03 -6.07
CA PHE A 217 -10.77 7.19 -5.88
C PHE A 217 -11.32 7.33 -4.46
N ASN A 218 -10.46 7.21 -3.45
CA ASN A 218 -10.84 7.38 -2.04
C ASN A 218 -11.40 8.80 -1.79
N LYS A 219 -10.78 9.84 -2.37
CA LYS A 219 -11.29 11.22 -2.26
C LYS A 219 -12.72 11.36 -2.80
N ARG A 220 -13.05 10.71 -3.92
CA ARG A 220 -14.42 10.70 -4.46
C ARG A 220 -15.43 10.06 -3.52
N LEU A 221 -14.98 9.13 -2.67
CA LEU A 221 -15.77 8.53 -1.60
C LEU A 221 -15.79 9.37 -0.31
N GLY A 222 -15.14 10.53 -0.30
CA GLY A 222 -15.04 11.43 0.86
C GLY A 222 -13.82 11.17 1.76
N PHE A 223 -12.84 10.40 1.29
CA PHE A 223 -11.66 10.01 2.07
C PHE A 223 -10.35 10.46 1.40
N ASP A 224 -9.76 11.58 1.81
CA ASP A 224 -8.41 11.99 1.34
C ASP A 224 -7.30 11.23 2.09
N LYS A 225 -7.22 9.91 1.87
CA LYS A 225 -6.26 9.02 2.53
C LYS A 225 -6.02 7.73 1.73
N CYS A 226 -4.84 7.14 1.89
CA CYS A 226 -4.54 5.83 1.32
C CYS A 226 -5.26 4.71 2.06
N MET A 227 -5.42 4.86 3.39
CA MET A 227 -6.08 3.87 4.24
C MET A 227 -7.38 4.41 4.80
N VAL A 228 -8.48 3.83 4.36
CA VAL A 228 -9.78 4.00 5.02
C VAL A 228 -9.89 2.94 6.12
N THR A 229 -10.27 3.34 7.32
CA THR A 229 -10.49 2.44 8.46
C THR A 229 -11.93 2.55 8.92
N GLU A 230 -12.35 1.64 9.81
CA GLU A 230 -13.68 1.69 10.42
C GLU A 230 -13.89 3.00 11.21
N TYR A 231 -12.83 3.57 11.81
CA TYR A 231 -12.89 4.91 12.41
C TYR A 231 -13.27 5.99 11.38
N ASP A 232 -12.69 5.95 10.17
CA ASP A 232 -12.99 6.95 9.14
C ASP A 232 -14.42 6.82 8.63
N GLU A 233 -14.89 5.58 8.44
CA GLU A 233 -16.28 5.31 8.13
C GLU A 233 -17.22 5.82 9.25
N ALA A 234 -16.84 5.60 10.51
CA ALA A 234 -17.59 6.08 11.67
C ALA A 234 -17.71 7.61 11.66
N LYS A 235 -16.59 8.35 11.52
CA LYS A 235 -16.60 9.82 11.42
C LYS A 235 -17.50 10.35 10.32
N ARG A 236 -17.53 9.67 9.17
CA ARG A 236 -18.43 10.06 8.06
C ARG A 236 -19.90 9.86 8.42
N LEU A 237 -20.22 8.80 9.17
CA LEU A 237 -21.58 8.43 9.57
C LEU A 237 -22.09 9.19 10.80
N GLU A 238 -21.22 9.74 11.65
CA GLU A 238 -21.61 10.42 12.91
C GLU A 238 -22.77 11.41 12.76
N LYS A 239 -22.80 12.16 11.65
CA LYS A 239 -23.80 13.21 11.43
C LYS A 239 -25.12 12.70 10.86
N THR A 240 -25.15 11.51 10.28
CA THR A 240 -26.29 11.01 9.49
C THR A 240 -26.88 9.73 10.05
N ASN A 241 -26.06 8.85 10.61
CA ASN A 241 -26.47 7.56 11.15
C ASN A 241 -25.57 7.16 12.33
N MET A 242 -25.85 7.73 13.50
CA MET A 242 -25.06 7.48 14.72
C MET A 242 -25.06 5.99 15.13
N GLN A 243 -26.14 5.26 14.85
CA GLN A 243 -26.20 3.82 15.18
C GLN A 243 -25.22 3.01 14.34
N GLU A 244 -25.07 3.31 13.05
CA GLU A 244 -24.07 2.67 12.20
C GLU A 244 -22.65 3.17 12.52
N ALA A 245 -22.49 4.46 12.82
CA ALA A 245 -21.22 5.02 13.28
C ALA A 245 -20.71 4.33 14.54
N LEU A 246 -21.59 4.08 15.52
CA LEU A 246 -21.26 3.38 16.76
C LEU A 246 -20.75 1.95 16.48
N LYS A 247 -21.43 1.20 15.60
CA LYS A 247 -20.95 -0.14 15.19
C LYS A 247 -19.55 -0.08 14.59
N LYS A 248 -19.28 0.95 13.77
CA LYS A 248 -17.95 1.16 13.16
C LYS A 248 -16.87 1.51 14.18
N TYR A 249 -17.18 2.33 15.17
CA TYR A 249 -16.27 2.55 16.29
C TYR A 249 -15.97 1.28 17.08
N GLU A 250 -16.99 0.45 17.34
CA GLU A 250 -16.80 -0.83 18.03
C GLU A 250 -15.95 -1.81 17.24
N GLU A 251 -16.17 -1.92 15.92
CA GLU A 251 -15.33 -2.70 15.00
C GLU A 251 -13.87 -2.20 15.06
N PHE A 252 -13.66 -0.88 15.06
CA PHE A 252 -12.34 -0.26 15.12
C PHE A 252 -11.60 -0.60 16.42
N VAL A 253 -12.19 -0.38 17.61
CA VAL A 253 -11.52 -0.63 18.90
C VAL A 253 -11.35 -2.12 19.22
N LYS A 254 -12.11 -3.00 18.56
CA LYS A 254 -11.85 -4.44 18.61
C LYS A 254 -10.55 -4.80 17.90
N LYS A 255 -10.28 -4.16 16.76
CA LYS A 255 -9.12 -4.40 15.90
C LYS A 255 -7.86 -3.67 16.35
N TYR A 256 -7.99 -2.42 16.77
CA TYR A 256 -6.88 -1.56 17.18
C TYR A 256 -6.96 -1.27 18.68
N LYS A 257 -5.82 -1.32 19.38
CA LYS A 257 -5.76 -1.21 20.86
C LYS A 257 -5.09 0.05 21.38
N ILE A 258 -4.37 0.78 20.52
CA ILE A 258 -3.61 1.96 20.92
C ILE A 258 -3.77 3.07 19.88
N GLY A 259 -3.62 4.31 20.32
CA GLY A 259 -3.65 5.49 19.47
C GLY A 259 -4.79 6.46 19.78
N ARG A 260 -4.64 7.71 19.30
CA ARG A 260 -5.59 8.79 19.55
C ARG A 260 -6.98 8.47 19.03
N GLU A 261 -7.11 7.85 17.88
CA GLU A 261 -8.42 7.48 17.35
C GLU A 261 -9.06 6.33 18.13
N VAL A 262 -8.28 5.43 18.76
CA VAL A 262 -8.83 4.41 19.67
C VAL A 262 -9.37 5.10 20.93
N GLU A 263 -8.60 6.03 21.48
CA GLU A 263 -8.99 6.88 22.60
C GLU A 263 -10.31 7.63 22.32
N GLU A 264 -10.38 8.34 21.20
CA GLU A 264 -11.60 9.05 20.76
C GLU A 264 -12.77 8.09 20.50
N SER A 265 -12.52 6.94 19.86
CA SER A 265 -13.56 5.94 19.60
C SER A 265 -14.17 5.40 20.89
N LEU A 266 -13.34 5.04 21.88
CA LEU A 266 -13.83 4.56 23.17
C LEU A 266 -14.66 5.62 23.90
N PHE A 267 -14.24 6.89 23.83
CA PHE A 267 -15.01 7.99 24.40
C PHE A 267 -16.38 8.13 23.73
N ILE A 268 -16.41 8.12 22.40
CA ILE A 268 -17.66 8.23 21.63
C ILE A 268 -18.57 7.03 21.90
N ILE A 269 -18.02 5.81 21.98
CA ILE A 269 -18.78 4.60 22.33
C ILE A 269 -19.41 4.78 23.71
N GLY A 270 -18.61 5.14 24.71
CA GLY A 270 -19.05 5.35 26.09
C GLY A 270 -20.17 6.38 26.20
N LYS A 271 -19.98 7.56 25.58
CA LYS A 271 -20.99 8.62 25.53
C LYS A 271 -22.26 8.16 24.81
N SER A 272 -22.13 7.48 23.68
CA SER A 272 -23.29 7.03 22.89
C SER A 272 -24.13 6.02 23.65
N TYR A 273 -23.50 5.13 24.42
CA TYR A 273 -24.21 4.20 25.28
C TYR A 273 -24.86 4.87 26.48
N PHE A 274 -24.21 5.89 27.05
CA PHE A 274 -24.81 6.71 28.10
C PHE A 274 -26.10 7.37 27.61
N ASP A 275 -26.06 8.02 26.44
CA ASP A 275 -27.20 8.70 25.82
C ASP A 275 -28.36 7.73 25.49
N GLN A 276 -28.07 6.44 25.31
CA GLN A 276 -29.05 5.37 25.10
C GLN A 276 -29.55 4.71 26.41
N ALA A 277 -29.18 5.24 27.59
CA ALA A 277 -29.44 4.65 28.91
C ALA A 277 -28.89 3.22 29.08
N LYS A 278 -27.92 2.82 28.24
CA LYS A 278 -27.19 1.54 28.34
C LYS A 278 -26.00 1.71 29.27
N HIS A 279 -26.30 1.86 30.55
CA HIS A 279 -25.34 2.28 31.56
C HIS A 279 -24.16 1.31 31.74
N LYS A 280 -24.40 0.00 31.60
CA LYS A 280 -23.33 -1.00 31.74
C LYS A 280 -22.33 -0.89 30.60
N GLU A 281 -22.80 -0.91 29.35
CA GLU A 281 -21.96 -0.81 28.16
C GLU A 281 -21.21 0.53 28.08
N SER A 282 -21.86 1.60 28.54
CA SER A 282 -21.23 2.91 28.70
C SER A 282 -20.08 2.87 29.70
N ALA A 283 -20.31 2.33 30.91
CA ALA A 283 -19.29 2.20 31.93
C ALA A 283 -18.12 1.33 31.45
N ASP A 284 -18.40 0.18 30.83
CA ASP A 284 -17.37 -0.72 30.30
C ASP A 284 -16.43 0.00 29.33
N ALA A 285 -16.98 0.78 28.37
CA ALA A 285 -16.18 1.52 27.40
C ALA A 285 -15.38 2.68 28.02
N LEU A 286 -15.99 3.45 28.92
CA LEU A 286 -15.34 4.58 29.60
C LEU A 286 -14.24 4.11 30.57
N CYS A 287 -14.44 2.96 31.21
CA CYS A 287 -13.43 2.32 32.05
C CYS A 287 -12.27 1.79 31.25
N LEU A 288 -12.54 1.15 30.11
CA LEU A 288 -11.49 0.72 29.20
C LEU A 288 -10.66 1.92 28.73
N LEU A 289 -11.31 3.03 28.37
CA LEU A 289 -10.63 4.29 28.02
C LEU A 289 -9.74 4.79 29.15
N SER A 290 -10.26 4.90 30.38
CA SER A 290 -9.48 5.40 31.53
C SER A 290 -8.31 4.48 31.90
N LYS A 291 -8.45 3.17 31.67
CA LYS A 291 -7.42 2.18 31.97
C LYS A 291 -6.32 2.18 30.92
N ASP A 292 -6.69 2.13 29.65
CA ASP A 292 -5.75 2.00 28.53
C ASP A 292 -5.11 3.35 28.16
N PHE A 293 -5.76 4.47 28.49
CA PHE A 293 -5.29 5.83 28.23
C PHE A 293 -5.34 6.73 29.49
N PRO A 294 -4.50 6.49 30.51
CA PRO A 294 -4.56 7.24 31.79
C PRO A 294 -4.34 8.76 31.66
N ALA A 295 -3.72 9.21 30.57
CA ALA A 295 -3.44 10.61 30.26
C ALA A 295 -4.46 11.22 29.25
N THR A 296 -5.61 10.58 29.07
CA THR A 296 -6.65 11.04 28.14
C THR A 296 -7.16 12.46 28.45
N SER A 297 -7.44 13.24 27.41
CA SER A 297 -8.08 14.56 27.57
C SER A 297 -9.53 14.47 28.05
N TYR A 298 -10.17 13.31 27.90
CA TYR A 298 -11.57 13.07 28.29
C TYR A 298 -11.76 12.73 29.78
N LYS A 299 -10.71 12.82 30.60
CA LYS A 299 -10.71 12.35 31.99
C LYS A 299 -11.86 12.93 32.83
N ASN A 300 -12.15 14.22 32.69
CA ASN A 300 -13.22 14.87 33.44
C ASN A 300 -14.60 14.40 32.98
N ASP A 301 -14.81 14.27 31.66
CA ASP A 301 -16.06 13.78 31.09
C ASP A 301 -16.33 12.33 31.53
N ILE A 302 -15.30 11.47 31.49
CA ILE A 302 -15.39 10.08 31.98
C ILE A 302 -15.89 10.03 33.42
N VAL A 303 -15.28 10.81 34.32
CA VAL A 303 -15.69 10.87 35.74
C VAL A 303 -17.14 11.35 35.88
N GLN A 304 -17.56 12.35 35.10
CA GLN A 304 -18.93 12.83 35.12
C GLN A 304 -19.93 11.76 34.67
N PHE A 305 -19.67 11.08 33.56
CA PHE A 305 -20.54 10.01 33.06
C PHE A 305 -20.63 8.84 34.04
N LEU A 306 -19.50 8.37 34.58
CA LEU A 306 -19.48 7.26 35.55
C LEU A 306 -20.23 7.62 36.84
N ASN A 307 -20.06 8.85 37.36
CA ASN A 307 -20.82 9.32 38.52
C ASN A 307 -22.33 9.38 38.25
N ALA A 308 -22.73 9.84 37.06
CA ALA A 308 -24.13 9.88 36.66
C ALA A 308 -24.73 8.47 36.51
N ILE A 309 -23.97 7.52 35.97
CA ILE A 309 -24.34 6.11 35.90
C ILE A 309 -24.58 5.55 37.31
N HIS A 310 -23.63 5.74 38.22
CA HIS A 310 -23.71 5.21 39.59
C HIS A 310 -24.88 5.78 40.41
N LYS A 311 -25.26 7.04 40.17
CA LYS A 311 -26.45 7.62 40.82
C LYS A 311 -27.74 6.92 40.39
N ASN A 312 -27.76 6.35 39.18
CA ASN A 312 -28.93 5.70 38.58
C ASN A 312 -28.92 4.17 38.75
N SER A 313 -27.75 3.54 38.88
CA SER A 313 -27.59 2.11 39.17
C SER A 313 -27.24 1.91 40.63
N LEU A 314 -28.10 1.25 41.40
CA LEU A 314 -27.93 0.95 42.83
C LEU A 314 -26.60 0.20 43.12
N GLY A 315 -25.49 0.94 43.25
CA GLY A 315 -24.22 0.54 43.85
C GLY A 315 -23.50 -0.63 43.20
N THR A 316 -22.73 -0.39 42.12
CA THR A 316 -21.55 -1.22 41.81
C THR A 316 -20.38 -0.35 41.31
N ASP A 317 -19.16 -0.78 41.63
CA ASP A 317 -17.91 -0.02 41.62
C ASP A 317 -17.43 0.40 40.22
N ASN A 318 -16.81 1.58 40.17
CA ASN A 318 -16.75 2.39 38.95
C ASN A 318 -15.82 1.92 37.85
N CYS A 319 -14.85 1.02 38.06
CA CYS A 319 -13.98 0.43 37.01
C CYS A 319 -13.09 -0.72 37.59
N LYS A 320 -13.60 -1.51 38.55
CA LYS A 320 -12.79 -2.58 39.19
C LYS A 320 -12.76 -3.85 38.36
#